data_AF-A0A8C9FMP3-F1
#
_entry.id   AF-A0A8C9FMP3-F1
#
_cell.length_a   1.000
_cell.length_b   1.000
_cell.length_c   1.000
_cell.angle_alpha   90.00
_cell.angle_beta   90.00
_cell.angle_gamma   90.00
#
_symmetry.space_group_name_H-M   'P 1'
#
loop_
_entity.id
_entity.type
_entity.pdbx_description
1 polymer ?
#
loop_
_entity_poly.entity_id
_entity_poly.type
_entity_poly.pdbx_seq_one_letter_code
_entity_poly.pdbx_strand_id
1 'polypeptide(L)'
;MMVAAGFYLHFSAVLFLLLVVTSTHCLGLKCKEHEYPFGAKCCKDCAPGERMRSRCTAKTDTVCAPCQDNYFSPEHNHNFCRSCTVCDTKKGSVEVKKCEKTSDRICKCVPGYMPDGRYAPGSVCLLCPEGFYSPGGNESCRPWTKYVLLIPTPSEQWFEFHSVAINAQVMICTIKQQ
;
A
#
# COMPACT_ATOMS: atom_id res chain seq x y z
N MET A 1 38.49 41.04 43.04
CA MET A 1 37.55 39.90 43.20
C MET A 1 36.08 40.23 42.90
N MET A 2 35.72 41.45 42.45
CA MET A 2 34.31 41.82 42.20
C MET A 2 33.86 41.66 40.73
N VAL A 3 34.80 41.67 39.78
CA VAL A 3 34.46 41.62 38.35
C VAL A 3 33.98 40.23 37.90
N ALA A 4 34.60 39.16 38.43
CA ALA A 4 34.27 37.79 38.07
C ALA A 4 32.84 37.37 38.50
N ALA A 5 32.40 37.78 39.70
CA ALA A 5 31.07 37.45 40.22
C ALA A 5 29.92 38.03 39.36
N GLY A 6 30.11 39.24 38.79
CA GLY A 6 29.15 39.85 37.89
C GLY A 6 29.01 39.11 36.56
N PHE A 7 30.11 38.59 36.01
CA PHE A 7 30.09 37.79 34.77
C PHE A 7 29.42 36.42 34.98
N TYR A 8 29.63 35.76 36.12
CA TYR A 8 28.96 34.49 36.46
C TYR A 8 27.43 34.65 36.62
N LEU A 9 26.98 35.75 37.23
CA LEU A 9 25.55 36.05 37.39
C LEU A 9 24.87 36.39 36.05
N HIS A 10 25.55 37.15 35.17
CA HIS A 10 25.05 37.45 33.82
C HIS A 10 24.97 36.20 32.94
N PHE A 11 25.97 35.32 32.98
CA PHE A 11 25.98 34.08 32.19
C PHE A 11 24.89 33.10 32.66
N SER A 12 24.69 33.02 33.98
CA SER A 12 23.58 32.28 34.61
C SER A 12 22.21 32.80 34.16
N ALA A 13 22.00 34.13 34.18
CA ALA A 13 20.75 34.75 33.75
C ALA A 13 20.48 34.56 32.26
N VAL A 14 21.51 34.67 31.41
CA VAL A 14 21.38 34.42 29.95
C VAL A 14 21.07 32.95 29.68
N LEU A 15 21.71 32.01 30.38
CA LEU A 15 21.43 30.58 30.24
C LEU A 15 20.00 30.23 30.71
N PHE A 16 19.53 30.80 31.82
CA PHE A 16 18.14 30.66 32.26
C PHE A 16 17.15 31.23 31.25
N LEU A 17 17.42 32.41 30.68
CA LEU A 17 16.58 33.00 29.64
C LEU A 17 16.55 32.14 28.37
N LEU A 18 17.68 31.56 27.95
CA LEU A 18 17.73 30.64 26.81
C LEU A 18 16.95 29.34 27.08
N LEU A 19 16.99 28.80 28.31
CA LEU A 19 16.18 27.63 28.72
C LEU A 19 14.67 27.95 28.77
N VAL A 20 14.28 29.17 29.13
CA VAL A 20 12.88 29.62 29.11
C VAL A 20 12.41 29.87 27.66
N VAL A 21 13.27 30.42 26.80
CA VAL A 21 12.97 30.62 25.37
C VAL A 21 12.82 29.28 24.64
N THR A 22 13.66 28.27 24.93
CA THR A 22 13.49 26.93 24.34
C THR A 22 12.25 26.19 24.85
N SER A 23 11.80 26.47 26.08
CA SER A 23 10.57 25.90 26.66
C SER A 23 9.28 26.56 26.13
N THR A 24 9.33 27.86 25.81
CA THR A 24 8.17 28.64 25.34
C THR A 24 7.80 28.40 23.87
N HIS A 25 8.70 27.81 23.08
CA HIS A 25 8.43 27.43 21.68
C HIS A 25 7.84 26.02 21.53
N CYS A 26 6.76 25.72 22.26
CA CYS A 26 5.93 24.54 21.99
C CYS A 26 4.45 24.70 22.39
N LEU A 27 3.90 25.92 22.37
CA LEU A 27 2.46 26.17 22.53
C LEU A 27 1.65 25.86 21.25
N GLY A 28 1.99 24.78 20.56
CA GLY A 28 1.09 24.19 19.56
C GLY A 28 -0.06 23.49 20.29
N LEU A 29 -1.30 23.86 20.00
CA LEU A 29 -2.47 23.15 20.52
C LEU A 29 -2.38 21.67 20.12
N LYS A 30 -2.16 20.79 21.09
CA LYS A 30 -2.16 19.35 20.87
C LYS A 30 -3.59 18.82 21.04
N CYS A 31 -4.20 18.44 19.94
CA CYS A 31 -5.51 17.82 19.93
C CYS A 31 -5.43 16.32 20.27
N LYS A 32 -6.56 15.73 20.62
CA LYS A 32 -6.64 14.29 20.92
C LYS A 32 -6.58 13.46 19.63
N GLU A 33 -6.55 12.15 19.79
CA GLU A 33 -6.69 11.24 18.65
C GLU A 33 -8.01 11.50 17.89
N HIS A 34 -7.95 11.42 16.56
CA HIS A 34 -9.07 11.71 15.64
C HIS A 34 -9.58 13.17 15.69
N GLU A 35 -8.70 14.10 16.06
CA GLU A 35 -8.94 15.52 16.00
C GLU A 35 -7.79 16.27 15.30
N TYR A 36 -8.12 17.37 14.61
CA TYR A 36 -7.16 18.28 14.00
C TYR A 36 -7.29 19.70 14.58
N PRO A 37 -6.18 20.46 14.67
CA PRO A 37 -6.22 21.83 15.18
C PRO A 37 -6.81 22.79 14.12
N PHE A 38 -7.67 23.70 14.58
CA PHE A 38 -8.17 24.84 13.81
C PHE A 38 -8.19 26.09 14.69
N GLY A 39 -7.16 26.95 14.54
CA GLY A 39 -6.95 28.07 15.45
C GLY A 39 -6.70 27.57 16.87
N ALA A 40 -7.53 28.01 17.82
CA ALA A 40 -7.49 27.59 19.23
C ALA A 40 -8.48 26.45 19.56
N LYS A 41 -9.13 25.84 18.55
CA LYS A 41 -10.12 24.76 18.71
C LYS A 41 -9.57 23.45 18.14
N CYS A 42 -9.87 22.34 18.82
CA CYS A 42 -9.71 21.01 18.25
C CYS A 42 -11.01 20.56 17.58
N CYS A 43 -10.90 20.14 16.33
CA CYS A 43 -12.02 19.74 15.50
C CYS A 43 -11.95 18.26 15.19
N LYS A 44 -13.09 17.58 15.23
CA LYS A 44 -13.15 16.15 14.96
C LYS A 44 -12.85 15.84 13.50
N ASP A 45 -12.07 14.80 13.28
CA ASP A 45 -11.94 14.15 11.98
C ASP A 45 -13.26 13.44 11.59
N CYS A 46 -13.40 13.13 10.31
CA CYS A 46 -14.48 12.30 9.82
C CYS A 46 -14.18 10.82 10.07
N ALA A 47 -15.22 10.02 10.26
CA ALA A 47 -15.07 8.59 10.51
C ALA A 47 -14.59 7.83 9.26
N PRO A 48 -14.05 6.61 9.42
CA PRO A 48 -13.86 5.69 8.30
C PRO A 48 -15.17 5.56 7.50
N GLY A 49 -15.08 5.57 6.17
CA GLY A 49 -16.25 5.62 5.30
C GLY A 49 -16.76 7.01 4.95
N GLU A 50 -16.17 8.05 5.53
CA GLU A 50 -16.57 9.44 5.32
C GLU A 50 -15.42 10.32 4.81
N ARG A 51 -15.81 11.46 4.25
CA ARG A 51 -14.93 12.57 3.89
C ARG A 51 -15.41 13.86 4.53
N MET A 52 -14.49 14.81 4.67
CA MET A 52 -14.87 16.17 5.04
C MET A 52 -15.68 16.83 3.91
N ARG A 53 -16.87 17.29 4.24
CA ARG A 53 -17.71 18.14 3.38
C ARG A 53 -17.43 19.61 3.64
N SER A 54 -17.32 19.99 4.91
CA SER A 54 -16.88 21.33 5.30
C SER A 54 -16.05 21.27 6.57
N ARG A 55 -14.99 22.07 6.59
CA ARG A 55 -14.14 22.24 7.78
C ARG A 55 -14.95 22.86 8.92
N CYS A 56 -14.54 22.56 10.15
CA CYS A 56 -15.05 23.26 11.32
C CYS A 56 -14.76 24.76 11.25
N THR A 57 -15.48 25.54 12.05
CA THR A 57 -15.18 26.95 12.31
C THR A 57 -14.95 27.14 13.80
N ALA A 58 -14.69 28.38 14.23
CA ALA A 58 -14.63 28.71 15.66
C ALA A 58 -15.91 28.34 16.41
N LYS A 59 -17.07 28.29 15.73
CA LYS A 59 -18.39 28.02 16.34
C LYS A 59 -19.04 26.71 15.92
N THR A 60 -18.66 26.15 14.76
CA THR A 60 -19.26 24.93 14.21
C THR A 60 -18.26 23.80 14.14
N ASP A 61 -18.74 22.56 14.15
CA ASP A 61 -17.91 21.37 14.00
C ASP A 61 -17.68 21.02 12.53
N THR A 62 -16.78 20.07 12.29
CA THR A 62 -16.55 19.48 10.97
C THR A 62 -17.84 18.83 10.49
N VAL A 63 -18.22 19.06 9.24
CA VAL A 63 -19.33 18.35 8.61
C VAL A 63 -18.75 17.27 7.71
N CYS A 64 -19.16 16.03 7.97
CA CYS A 64 -18.73 14.87 7.22
C CYS A 64 -19.84 14.39 6.28
N ALA A 65 -19.45 13.66 5.24
CA ALA A 65 -20.36 13.02 4.30
C ALA A 65 -19.82 11.65 3.91
N PRO A 66 -20.69 10.66 3.64
CA PRO A 66 -20.26 9.34 3.25
C PRO A 66 -19.49 9.37 1.92
N CYS A 67 -18.56 8.44 1.75
CA CYS A 67 -17.89 8.23 0.47
C CYS A 67 -18.90 7.85 -0.62
N GLN A 68 -18.67 8.32 -1.84
CA GLN A 68 -19.43 7.91 -3.02
C GLN A 68 -19.08 6.46 -3.42
N ASP A 69 -19.86 5.89 -4.34
CA ASP A 69 -19.57 4.54 -4.84
C ASP A 69 -18.24 4.53 -5.58
N ASN A 70 -17.47 3.46 -5.41
CA ASN A 70 -16.08 3.33 -5.86
C ASN A 70 -15.06 4.25 -5.15
N TYR A 71 -15.40 4.78 -3.97
CA TYR A 71 -14.48 5.53 -3.12
C TYR A 71 -14.51 5.02 -1.67
N PHE A 72 -13.35 5.13 -1.00
CA PHE A 72 -13.18 4.66 0.38
C PHE A 72 -12.33 5.61 1.24
N SER A 73 -12.47 5.50 2.56
CA SER A 73 -11.66 6.20 3.57
C SER A 73 -11.44 5.24 4.76
N PRO A 74 -10.22 4.74 5.00
CA PRO A 74 -9.99 3.64 5.94
C PRO A 74 -9.84 4.07 7.40
N GLU A 75 -9.50 5.34 7.63
CA GLU A 75 -9.10 5.85 8.94
C GLU A 75 -9.88 7.13 9.26
N HIS A 76 -9.90 7.51 10.52
CA HIS A 76 -10.39 8.83 10.90
C HIS A 76 -9.49 9.90 10.28
N ASN A 77 -10.05 10.73 9.41
CA ASN A 77 -9.31 11.81 8.78
C ASN A 77 -10.24 12.93 8.29
N HIS A 78 -9.66 14.07 7.96
CA HIS A 78 -10.34 15.21 7.34
C HIS A 78 -10.00 15.34 5.84
N ASN A 79 -9.58 14.25 5.19
CA ASN A 79 -9.26 14.23 3.75
C ASN A 79 -10.50 13.85 2.91
N PHE A 80 -10.33 13.88 1.60
CA PHE A 80 -11.29 13.31 0.67
C PHE A 80 -11.16 11.78 0.61
N CYS A 81 -12.25 11.10 0.25
CA CYS A 81 -12.21 9.67 -0.01
C CYS A 81 -11.28 9.36 -1.18
N ARG A 82 -10.55 8.25 -1.10
CA ARG A 82 -9.66 7.74 -2.15
C ARG A 82 -10.48 6.91 -3.14
N SER A 83 -10.16 6.99 -4.42
CA SER A 83 -10.78 6.10 -5.41
C SER A 83 -10.34 4.66 -5.15
N CYS A 84 -11.28 3.73 -5.25
CA CYS A 84 -10.97 2.31 -5.17
C CYS A 84 -10.12 1.87 -6.37
N THR A 85 -9.19 0.95 -6.12
CA THR A 85 -8.37 0.29 -7.16
C THR A 85 -9.28 -0.32 -8.22
N VAL A 86 -8.88 -0.37 -9.50
CA VAL A 86 -9.64 -1.02 -10.59
C VAL A 86 -8.97 -2.32 -11.01
N CYS A 87 -9.72 -3.43 -11.01
CA CYS A 87 -9.23 -4.73 -11.50
C CYS A 87 -9.48 -4.82 -13.02
N ASP A 88 -8.44 -4.75 -13.84
CA ASP A 88 -8.56 -4.87 -15.30
C ASP A 88 -8.68 -6.34 -15.71
N THR A 89 -9.92 -6.81 -15.84
CA THR A 89 -10.24 -8.19 -16.21
C THR A 89 -9.73 -8.59 -17.58
N LYS A 90 -9.51 -7.63 -18.50
CA LYS A 90 -8.92 -7.90 -19.82
C LYS A 90 -7.41 -8.15 -19.74
N LYS A 91 -6.78 -7.77 -18.62
CA LYS A 91 -5.36 -7.93 -18.33
C LYS A 91 -5.10 -9.02 -17.29
N GLY A 92 -6.01 -9.99 -17.13
CA GLY A 92 -5.81 -11.13 -16.22
C GLY A 92 -5.93 -10.79 -14.74
N SER A 93 -6.57 -9.67 -14.39
CA SER A 93 -6.91 -9.32 -13.02
C SER A 93 -8.31 -9.81 -12.63
N VAL A 94 -8.50 -10.20 -11.37
CA VAL A 94 -9.80 -10.55 -10.81
C VAL A 94 -10.01 -9.87 -9.46
N GLU A 95 -11.24 -9.41 -9.22
CA GLU A 95 -11.66 -8.88 -7.93
C GLU A 95 -11.88 -10.01 -6.92
N VAL A 96 -11.17 -9.98 -5.81
CA VAL A 96 -11.31 -10.96 -4.71
C VAL A 96 -11.94 -10.35 -3.46
N LYS A 97 -12.00 -9.02 -3.39
CA LYS A 97 -12.74 -8.27 -2.39
C LYS A 97 -13.32 -7.02 -3.03
N LYS A 98 -14.62 -6.80 -2.82
CA LYS A 98 -15.33 -5.59 -3.27
C LYS A 98 -14.77 -4.32 -2.61
N CYS A 99 -14.94 -3.20 -3.31
CA CYS A 99 -14.74 -1.88 -2.73
C CYS A 99 -15.83 -1.59 -1.70
N GLU A 100 -15.46 -1.16 -0.50
CA GLU A 100 -16.35 -0.73 0.56
C GLU A 100 -16.05 0.73 0.91
N LYS A 101 -16.95 1.42 1.62
CA LYS A 101 -16.70 2.80 2.03
C LYS A 101 -15.47 2.92 2.96
N THR A 102 -15.18 1.88 3.72
CA THR A 102 -14.07 1.85 4.69
C THR A 102 -12.83 1.13 4.17
N SER A 103 -12.87 0.48 3.01
CA SER A 103 -11.74 -0.34 2.56
C SER A 103 -11.66 -0.49 1.05
N ASP A 104 -10.43 -0.51 0.54
CA ASP A 104 -10.18 -0.65 -0.88
C ASP A 104 -10.62 -2.03 -1.41
N ARG A 105 -10.92 -2.06 -2.71
CA ARG A 105 -11.01 -3.28 -3.50
C ARG A 105 -9.66 -3.98 -3.55
N ILE A 106 -9.67 -5.30 -3.44
CA ILE A 106 -8.48 -6.13 -3.61
C ILE A 106 -8.58 -6.87 -4.94
N CYS A 107 -7.57 -6.65 -5.78
CA CYS A 107 -7.38 -7.33 -7.05
C CYS A 107 -6.26 -8.37 -6.94
N LYS A 108 -6.40 -9.49 -7.63
CA LYS A 108 -5.36 -10.51 -7.78
C LYS A 108 -5.19 -10.91 -9.24
N CYS A 109 -3.96 -11.20 -9.64
CA CYS A 109 -3.68 -11.81 -10.94
C CYS A 109 -4.10 -13.28 -10.96
N VAL A 110 -4.73 -13.71 -12.05
CA VAL A 110 -5.06 -15.13 -12.28
C VAL A 110 -3.79 -15.95 -12.59
N PRO A 111 -3.82 -17.29 -12.48
CA PRO A 111 -2.69 -18.14 -12.86
C PRO A 111 -2.20 -17.85 -14.29
N GLY A 112 -0.89 -17.88 -14.48
CA GLY A 112 -0.22 -17.49 -15.74
C GLY A 112 0.08 -16.00 -15.88
N TYR A 113 -0.36 -15.15 -14.94
CA TYR A 113 -0.12 -13.71 -14.96
C TYR A 113 0.61 -13.23 -13.70
N MET A 114 1.43 -12.17 -13.85
CA MET A 114 2.11 -11.46 -12.75
C MET A 114 1.68 -9.99 -12.67
N PRO A 115 1.84 -9.31 -11.52
CA PRO A 115 1.53 -7.88 -11.40
C PRO A 115 2.39 -7.00 -12.31
N ASP A 116 1.79 -5.99 -12.94
CA ASP A 116 2.52 -4.90 -13.57
C ASP A 116 2.97 -3.90 -12.51
N GLY A 117 4.30 -3.74 -12.34
CA GLY A 117 4.88 -2.86 -11.34
C GLY A 117 4.58 -1.36 -11.51
N ARG A 118 3.99 -0.95 -12.63
CA ARG A 118 3.54 0.44 -12.84
C ARG A 118 2.21 0.78 -12.18
N TYR A 119 1.42 -0.22 -11.80
CA TYR A 119 0.08 -0.05 -11.24
C TYR A 119 -0.01 -0.65 -9.83
N ALA A 120 -1.15 -0.44 -9.16
CA ALA A 120 -1.40 -1.08 -7.88
C ALA A 120 -1.31 -2.62 -8.03
N PRO A 121 -0.73 -3.35 -7.07
CA PRO A 121 -0.54 -4.80 -7.18
C PRO A 121 -1.83 -5.54 -7.54
N GLY A 122 -1.79 -6.32 -8.61
CA GLY A 122 -2.93 -7.09 -9.09
C GLY A 122 -3.99 -6.30 -9.87
N SER A 123 -3.93 -4.96 -9.94
CA SER A 123 -4.89 -4.15 -10.72
C SER A 123 -4.76 -4.39 -12.22
N VAL A 124 -3.52 -4.41 -12.72
CA VAL A 124 -3.16 -4.75 -14.08
C VAL A 124 -2.13 -5.88 -14.02
N CYS A 125 -2.33 -6.93 -14.80
CA CYS A 125 -1.42 -8.06 -14.85
C CYS A 125 -0.85 -8.26 -16.26
N LEU A 126 0.30 -8.93 -16.29
CA LEU A 126 1.05 -9.26 -17.49
C LEU A 126 1.14 -10.76 -17.60
N LEU A 127 0.91 -11.29 -18.81
CA LEU A 127 1.11 -12.71 -19.09
C LEU A 127 2.58 -13.07 -18.85
N CYS A 128 2.84 -14.22 -18.24
CA CYS A 128 4.20 -14.71 -18.12
C CYS A 128 4.82 -14.97 -19.50
N PRO A 129 6.11 -14.65 -19.68
CA PRO A 129 6.81 -14.99 -20.91
C PRO A 129 6.93 -16.51 -21.07
N GLU A 130 7.24 -16.95 -22.30
CA GLU A 130 7.45 -18.37 -22.58
C GLU A 130 8.53 -18.97 -21.67
N GLY A 131 8.29 -20.19 -21.19
CA GLY A 131 9.19 -20.87 -20.24
C GLY A 131 9.01 -20.44 -18.79
N PHE A 132 8.05 -19.57 -18.48
CA PHE A 132 7.73 -19.13 -17.11
C PHE A 132 6.26 -19.41 -16.75
N TYR A 133 5.98 -19.55 -15.47
CA TYR A 133 4.63 -19.63 -14.91
C TYR A 133 4.47 -18.74 -13.68
N SER A 134 3.23 -18.38 -13.39
CA SER A 134 2.82 -17.87 -12.09
C SER A 134 1.63 -18.69 -11.60
N PRO A 135 1.60 -19.10 -10.32
CA PRO A 135 0.41 -19.70 -9.71
C PRO A 135 -0.75 -18.68 -9.55
N GLY A 136 -0.53 -17.41 -9.88
CA GLY A 136 -1.49 -16.32 -9.69
C GLY A 136 -1.41 -15.75 -8.27
N GLY A 137 -2.43 -15.00 -7.86
CA GLY A 137 -2.48 -14.41 -6.52
C GLY A 137 -1.51 -13.25 -6.30
N ASN A 138 -1.05 -12.60 -7.37
CA ASN A 138 0.01 -11.58 -7.41
C ASN A 138 1.43 -12.13 -7.27
N GLU A 139 1.63 -13.43 -7.46
CA GLU A 139 2.96 -14.04 -7.55
C GLU A 139 3.67 -13.65 -8.85
N SER A 140 4.97 -13.39 -8.75
CA SER A 140 5.84 -13.15 -9.91
C SER A 140 6.01 -14.41 -10.76
N CYS A 141 6.29 -14.22 -12.05
CA CYS A 141 6.62 -15.32 -12.94
C CYS A 141 7.93 -15.99 -12.52
N ARG A 142 7.95 -17.33 -12.52
CA ARG A 142 9.10 -18.17 -12.19
C ARG A 142 9.38 -19.11 -13.37
N PRO A 143 10.64 -19.44 -13.65
CA PRO A 143 10.97 -20.34 -14.76
C PRO A 143 10.38 -21.73 -14.50
N TRP A 144 9.97 -22.42 -15.55
CA TRP A 144 9.63 -23.84 -15.47
C TRP A 144 10.87 -24.64 -15.09
N THR A 145 10.67 -25.64 -14.24
CA THR A 145 11.72 -26.63 -14.00
C THR A 145 11.78 -27.56 -15.21
N LYS A 146 12.90 -27.50 -15.94
CA LYS A 146 13.16 -28.42 -17.05
C LYS A 146 13.61 -29.75 -16.48
N TYR A 147 12.82 -30.80 -16.72
CA TYR A 147 13.23 -32.17 -16.45
C TYR A 147 13.47 -32.86 -17.79
N VAL A 148 14.71 -33.25 -18.05
CA VAL A 148 15.03 -34.09 -19.20
C VAL A 148 14.83 -35.54 -18.76
N LEU A 149 13.70 -36.14 -19.17
CA LEU A 149 13.51 -37.58 -19.04
C LEU A 149 14.31 -38.26 -20.15
N LEU A 150 15.46 -38.83 -19.80
CA LEU A 150 16.23 -39.69 -20.70
C LEU A 150 15.51 -41.04 -20.79
N ILE A 151 14.54 -41.16 -21.69
CA ILE A 151 13.95 -42.46 -22.02
C ILE A 151 14.86 -43.10 -23.08
N PRO A 152 15.55 -44.21 -22.79
CA PRO A 152 16.36 -44.90 -23.79
C PRO A 152 15.41 -45.54 -24.81
N THR A 153 15.23 -44.87 -25.95
CA THR A 153 14.59 -45.46 -27.14
C THR A 153 15.67 -46.18 -27.97
N PRO A 154 15.34 -47.27 -28.70
CA PRO A 154 16.30 -47.96 -29.57
C PRO A 154 16.87 -47.12 -30.73
N SER A 155 16.49 -45.84 -30.87
CA SER A 155 16.75 -45.00 -32.04
C SER A 155 17.27 -43.59 -31.73
N GLU A 156 17.94 -43.36 -30.59
CA GLU A 156 18.57 -42.07 -30.22
C GLU A 156 17.65 -40.83 -30.35
N GLN A 157 16.35 -40.95 -30.05
CA GLN A 157 15.47 -39.78 -30.00
C GLN A 157 15.36 -39.26 -28.57
N TRP A 158 15.69 -38.00 -28.38
CA TRP A 158 15.58 -37.27 -27.11
C TRP A 158 14.24 -36.54 -27.02
N PHE A 159 13.53 -36.66 -25.90
CA PHE A 159 12.30 -35.91 -25.64
C PHE A 159 12.55 -34.87 -24.54
N GLU A 160 12.36 -33.59 -24.86
CA GLU A 160 12.31 -32.53 -23.85
C GLU A 160 10.89 -32.42 -23.29
N PHE A 161 10.72 -32.57 -21.98
CA PHE A 161 9.44 -32.38 -21.30
C PHE A 161 9.47 -31.09 -20.48
N HIS A 162 8.45 -30.25 -20.66
CA HIS A 162 8.19 -29.10 -19.81
C HIS A 162 7.01 -29.44 -18.90
N SER A 163 7.22 -29.43 -17.58
CA SER A 163 6.16 -29.74 -16.60
C SER A 163 6.02 -28.62 -15.57
N VAL A 164 4.78 -28.22 -15.30
CA VAL A 164 4.43 -27.43 -14.11
C VAL A 164 3.99 -28.40 -13.02
N ALA A 165 4.72 -28.47 -11.90
CA ALA A 165 4.30 -29.27 -10.76
C ALA A 165 3.24 -28.50 -9.96
N ILE A 166 1.95 -28.73 -10.25
CA ILE A 166 0.85 -28.36 -9.34
C ILE A 166 0.25 -29.68 -8.85
N ASN A 167 0.41 -29.96 -7.55
CA ASN A 167 -0.25 -31.07 -6.84
C ASN A 167 -0.20 -32.44 -7.56
N ALA A 168 0.98 -32.90 -7.95
CA ALA A 168 1.21 -34.23 -8.55
C ALA A 168 0.50 -34.51 -9.89
N GLN A 169 -0.14 -33.52 -10.53
CA GLN A 169 -0.63 -33.65 -11.90
C GLN A 169 0.36 -33.00 -12.87
N VAL A 170 1.15 -33.84 -13.54
CA VAL A 170 2.03 -33.42 -14.64
C VAL A 170 1.13 -33.10 -15.84
N MET A 171 0.85 -31.82 -16.10
CA MET A 171 0.32 -31.41 -17.41
C MET A 171 1.46 -31.41 -18.42
N ILE A 172 1.49 -32.42 -19.27
CA ILE A 172 2.44 -32.54 -20.39
C ILE A 172 1.94 -31.64 -21.52
N CYS A 173 2.60 -30.52 -21.78
CA CYS A 173 2.30 -29.68 -22.95
C CYS A 173 3.35 -29.86 -24.05
N THR A 174 2.89 -30.51 -25.12
CA THR A 174 3.40 -30.58 -26.51
C THR A 174 4.83 -31.03 -26.77
N ILE A 175 4.90 -32.09 -27.58
CA ILE A 175 6.08 -32.64 -28.25
C ILE A 175 6.53 -31.65 -29.34
N LYS A 176 7.80 -31.24 -29.34
CA LYS A 176 8.43 -30.61 -30.50
C LYS A 176 9.40 -31.64 -31.10
N GLN A 177 9.06 -32.16 -32.28
CA GLN A 177 10.00 -32.95 -33.09
C GLN A 177 10.98 -31.98 -33.78
N GLN A 178 12.27 -32.30 -33.73
CA GLN A 178 13.29 -31.73 -34.61
C GLN A 178 13.29 -32.48 -35.94
#